data_AF-A0A139I519-F1
#
_entry.id   AF-A0A139I519-F1
#
_cell.length_a   1.000
_cell.length_b   1.000
_cell.length_c   1.000
_cell.angle_alpha   90.00
_cell.angle_beta   90.00
_cell.angle_gamma   90.00
#
_symmetry.space_group_name_H-M   'P 1'
#
loop_
_entity.id
_entity.type
_entity.pdbx_description
1 polymer ?
#
loop_
_entity_poly.entity_id
_entity_poly.type
_entity_poly.pdbx_seq_one_letter_code
_entity_poly.pdbx_strand_id
1 'polypeptide(L)'
;MLIRTYHLDDLPPLSENAASSCYQDWSASASPLQRNRRYRVTTVIGIDDNEWFLLQQRPSHALILPKATSSNLPIVVMRCDEVKVDSSFIARKLDSFLSSDKDVTCRSLMTTVLLNGVSHEELGEAVLQTLGTYGCEVVFTLSKCVVLDEGPHFYSDAGIFRAIRLRADYQEAFILTTVPSQDDEDHYESLAANIANTHTLAVPIPSRLHSHPSAEKPLAGMRIAVKDLFHLKGVHTGGGNRAYRALYAAQTKSSSTVRLAISKGCIAVGKAKTVEFGGSQESCGDWIDYSYPLNCRGDGYIGATGSSTGSAAALAAYEYLDITIGTDAGGSVRDPATAQGLFGLRPTHDGSVEIEAIVPCQRFQRSGFLARDLVKLGQFVNHAADIPFATRTVERCRLFYSSRPDT
;
A
#
# COMPACT_ATOMS: atom_id res chain seq x y z
N MET A 1 -22.41 -5.60 28.42
CA MET A 1 -21.24 -6.48 28.23
C MET A 1 -20.10 -5.89 29.04
N LEU A 2 -19.45 -6.68 29.91
CA LEU A 2 -18.40 -6.17 30.78
C LEU A 2 -17.07 -6.13 30.01
N ILE A 3 -16.62 -4.95 29.60
CA ILE A 3 -15.34 -4.77 28.90
C ILE A 3 -14.20 -4.96 29.89
N ARG A 4 -13.18 -5.74 29.52
CA ARG A 4 -12.01 -5.97 30.35
C ARG A 4 -10.99 -4.86 30.12
N THR A 5 -10.53 -4.21 31.19
CA THR A 5 -9.54 -3.13 31.12
C THR A 5 -8.22 -3.54 31.76
N TYR A 6 -7.10 -3.26 31.11
CA TYR A 6 -5.74 -3.54 31.60
C TYR A 6 -4.85 -2.29 31.48
N HIS A 7 -4.00 -2.05 32.46
CA HIS A 7 -3.05 -0.93 32.47
C HIS A 7 -1.61 -1.44 32.35
N LEU A 8 -0.83 -0.88 31.42
CA LEU A 8 0.49 -1.40 31.06
C LEU A 8 1.65 -0.79 31.88
N ASP A 9 1.49 0.40 32.45
CA ASP A 9 2.59 1.06 33.18
C ASP A 9 2.85 0.52 34.59
N ASP A 10 1.98 -0.35 35.12
CA ASP A 10 2.16 -1.02 36.41
C ASP A 10 3.04 -2.28 36.30
N LEU A 11 3.60 -2.54 35.12
CA LEU A 11 4.47 -3.69 34.89
C LEU A 11 5.95 -3.32 35.10
N PRO A 12 6.76 -4.21 35.70
CA PRO A 12 8.18 -3.97 35.83
C PRO A 12 8.80 -3.74 34.44
N PRO A 13 9.80 -2.84 34.32
CA PRO A 13 10.46 -2.61 33.05
C PRO A 13 10.97 -3.94 32.49
N LEU A 14 10.66 -4.20 31.21
CA LEU A 14 11.26 -5.30 30.47
C LEU A 14 12.78 -5.17 30.64
N SER A 15 13.43 -6.17 31.25
CA SER A 15 14.88 -6.17 31.35
C SER A 15 15.45 -6.03 29.93
N GLU A 16 16.46 -5.19 29.74
CA GLU A 16 17.12 -4.94 28.44
C GLU A 16 17.56 -6.25 27.72
N ASN A 17 17.63 -7.36 28.43
CA ASN A 17 17.94 -8.70 27.91
C ASN A 17 16.79 -9.45 27.24
N ALA A 18 15.53 -9.00 27.33
CA ALA A 18 14.39 -9.70 26.70
C ALA A 18 14.28 -9.40 25.19
N ALA A 19 14.60 -8.16 24.79
CA ALA A 19 14.62 -7.76 23.38
C ALA A 19 15.79 -8.38 22.60
N SER A 20 16.89 -8.74 23.28
CA SER A 20 18.05 -9.40 22.68
C SER A 20 17.98 -10.93 22.75
N SER A 21 17.39 -11.52 23.80
CA SER A 21 17.35 -13.00 23.96
C SER A 21 16.34 -13.70 23.05
N CYS A 22 15.23 -13.07 22.67
CA CYS A 22 14.30 -13.66 21.68
C CYS A 22 14.89 -13.71 20.25
N TYR A 23 16.00 -13.02 20.00
CA TYR A 23 16.68 -13.03 18.70
C TYR A 23 18.01 -13.80 18.69
N GLN A 24 18.55 -14.18 19.85
CA GLN A 24 19.89 -14.80 19.92
C GLN A 24 19.91 -16.32 19.73
N ASP A 25 18.80 -17.04 19.94
CA ASP A 25 18.77 -18.51 19.82
C ASP A 25 18.47 -19.05 18.40
N TRP A 26 18.61 -18.22 17.36
CA TRP A 26 18.63 -18.67 15.96
C TRP A 26 20.03 -18.56 15.31
N SER A 27 21.06 -18.74 16.15
CA SER A 27 22.48 -18.69 15.77
C SER A 27 23.25 -19.97 16.11
N ALA A 28 22.69 -21.14 15.78
CA ALA A 28 23.46 -22.40 15.84
C ALA A 28 24.14 -22.69 14.49
N SER A 29 25.46 -22.45 14.46
CA SER A 29 26.50 -23.01 13.57
C SER A 29 26.26 -23.02 12.06
N ALA A 30 26.92 -22.11 11.33
CA ALA A 30 27.16 -22.29 9.89
C ALA A 30 28.58 -21.88 9.49
N SER A 31 29.24 -22.83 8.81
CA SER A 31 30.54 -22.74 8.15
C SER A 31 30.65 -21.53 7.19
N PRO A 32 31.88 -21.02 6.90
CA PRO A 32 32.10 -19.79 6.13
C PRO A 32 31.64 -19.80 4.66
N LEU A 33 31.00 -20.87 4.17
CA LEU A 33 30.67 -21.07 2.75
C LEU A 33 29.17 -21.02 2.41
N GLN A 34 28.29 -20.60 3.31
CA GLN A 34 26.88 -20.37 2.98
C GLN A 34 26.40 -19.01 3.51
N ARG A 35 26.57 -17.96 2.71
CA ARG A 35 25.70 -16.77 2.77
C ARG A 35 24.32 -17.17 2.25
N ASN A 36 23.59 -17.99 3.01
CA ASN A 36 22.22 -18.36 2.70
C ASN A 36 21.37 -17.10 2.72
N ARG A 37 20.81 -16.71 1.57
CA ARG A 37 19.64 -15.84 1.49
C ARG A 37 18.54 -16.51 2.32
N ARG A 38 18.41 -16.11 3.59
CA ARG A 38 17.31 -16.58 4.44
C ARG A 38 16.02 -16.04 3.82
N TYR A 39 15.13 -16.94 3.40
CA TYR A 39 13.79 -16.54 2.98
C TYR A 39 13.08 -15.91 4.18
N ARG A 40 12.60 -14.69 3.96
CA ARG A 40 11.95 -13.83 4.95
C ARG A 40 10.56 -14.42 5.26
N VAL A 41 10.35 -14.95 6.46
CA VAL A 41 9.06 -15.56 6.85
C VAL A 41 8.03 -14.45 7.07
N THR A 42 6.95 -14.49 6.31
CA THR A 42 5.83 -13.56 6.46
C THR A 42 4.62 -14.36 6.93
N THR A 43 3.95 -13.90 7.98
CA THR A 43 2.82 -14.62 8.56
C THR A 43 1.53 -14.10 7.97
N VAL A 44 0.69 -15.01 7.45
CA VAL A 44 -0.65 -14.68 6.97
C VAL A 44 -1.67 -15.12 8.02
N ILE A 45 -2.55 -14.19 8.42
CA ILE A 45 -3.58 -14.42 9.42
C ILE A 45 -4.95 -14.24 8.77
N GLY A 46 -5.85 -15.19 9.02
CA GLY A 46 -7.27 -15.10 8.69
C GLY A 46 -8.09 -14.64 9.90
N ILE A 47 -9.01 -13.70 9.71
CA ILE A 47 -10.05 -13.31 10.67
C ILE A 47 -11.41 -13.50 10.00
N ASP A 48 -12.39 -14.07 10.73
CA ASP A 48 -13.78 -14.23 10.31
C ASP A 48 -13.96 -14.82 8.89
N ASP A 49 -13.14 -15.83 8.56
CA ASP A 49 -13.08 -16.61 7.31
C ASP A 49 -12.79 -15.84 6.00
N ASN A 50 -12.90 -14.51 5.98
CA ASN A 50 -12.81 -13.71 4.76
C ASN A 50 -11.80 -12.56 4.82
N GLU A 51 -11.21 -12.29 5.98
CA GLU A 51 -10.26 -11.20 6.16
C GLU A 51 -8.85 -11.73 6.35
N TRP A 52 -7.95 -11.31 5.47
CA TRP A 52 -6.58 -11.81 5.43
C TRP A 52 -5.61 -10.68 5.70
N PHE A 53 -4.66 -10.92 6.59
CA PHE A 53 -3.66 -9.95 7.00
C PHE A 53 -2.26 -10.54 6.93
N LEU A 54 -1.31 -9.68 6.64
CA LEU A 54 0.10 -9.97 6.57
C LEU A 54 0.81 -9.30 7.75
N LEU A 55 1.56 -10.10 8.51
CA LEU A 55 2.55 -9.58 9.47
C LEU A 55 3.93 -9.79 8.89
N GLN A 56 4.67 -8.69 8.75
CA GLN A 56 6.09 -8.74 8.38
C GLN A 56 6.92 -9.32 9.52
N GLN A 57 8.20 -9.61 9.24
CA GLN A 57 9.05 -10.41 10.11
C GLN A 57 9.27 -9.81 11.50
N ARG A 58 9.48 -8.49 11.57
CA ARG A 58 9.82 -7.78 12.82
C ARG A 58 8.61 -7.00 13.33
N PRO A 59 8.36 -7.00 14.65
CA PRO A 59 7.38 -6.11 15.25
C PRO A 59 7.79 -4.66 15.00
N SER A 60 6.81 -3.77 14.87
CA SER A 60 7.06 -2.33 14.93
C SER A 60 7.51 -1.91 16.33
N HIS A 61 7.02 -2.58 17.37
CA HIS A 61 7.34 -2.27 18.76
C HIS A 61 7.43 -3.53 19.64
N ALA A 62 8.42 -3.59 20.52
CA ALA A 62 8.60 -4.66 21.50
C ALA A 62 7.75 -4.44 22.76
N LEU A 63 6.44 -4.23 22.59
CA LEU A 63 5.49 -4.08 23.71
C LEU A 63 4.82 -5.42 24.01
N ILE A 64 4.85 -5.84 25.27
CA ILE A 64 4.23 -7.08 25.75
C ILE A 64 2.89 -6.76 26.43
N LEU A 65 1.83 -7.45 26.03
CA LEU A 65 0.50 -7.27 26.59
C LEU A 65 0.20 -8.37 27.62
N PRO A 66 0.05 -8.02 28.92
CA PRO A 66 -0.21 -9.00 29.96
C PRO A 66 -1.57 -9.68 29.72
N LYS A 67 -1.63 -10.99 29.95
CA LYS A 67 -2.87 -11.78 29.88
C LYS A 67 -3.54 -11.80 28.49
N ALA A 68 -2.84 -11.39 27.43
CA ALA A 68 -3.26 -11.72 26.07
C ALA A 68 -3.15 -13.24 25.89
N THR A 69 -4.30 -13.91 25.78
CA THR A 69 -4.37 -15.39 25.74
C THR A 69 -4.17 -15.97 24.35
N SER A 70 -4.15 -15.14 23.31
CA SER A 70 -4.03 -15.56 21.91
C SER A 70 -2.81 -14.93 21.25
N SER A 71 -2.01 -15.77 20.59
CA SER A 71 -1.07 -15.29 19.58
C SER A 71 -1.86 -14.66 18.43
N ASN A 72 -1.33 -13.57 17.86
CA ASN A 72 -1.96 -12.83 16.76
C ASN A 72 -3.29 -12.17 17.13
N LEU A 73 -3.38 -11.56 18.32
CA LEU A 73 -4.55 -10.79 18.74
C LEU A 73 -4.64 -9.51 17.89
N PRO A 74 -5.77 -9.24 17.20
CA PRO A 74 -5.95 -7.97 16.50
C PRO A 74 -6.13 -6.83 17.52
N ILE A 75 -5.48 -5.70 17.25
CA ILE A 75 -5.48 -4.52 18.13
C ILE A 75 -5.61 -3.26 17.30
N VAL A 76 -6.47 -2.33 17.72
CA VAL A 76 -6.45 -0.95 17.21
C VAL A 76 -5.75 -0.06 18.22
N VAL A 77 -4.63 0.54 17.79
CA VAL A 77 -3.90 1.53 18.59
C VAL A 77 -4.48 2.90 18.33
N MET A 78 -4.83 3.59 19.41
CA MET A 78 -5.36 4.96 19.38
C MET A 78 -4.50 5.84 20.27
N ARG A 79 -3.88 6.86 19.69
CA ARG A 79 -3.21 7.92 20.44
C ARG A 79 -4.23 8.88 21.02
N CYS A 80 -4.02 9.28 22.25
CA CYS A 80 -4.86 10.20 22.97
C CYS A 80 -4.03 11.43 23.31
N ASP A 81 -3.79 12.27 22.31
CA ASP A 81 -3.02 13.50 22.45
C ASP A 81 -3.88 14.68 22.98
N GLU A 82 -5.18 14.46 23.24
CA GLU A 82 -6.11 15.47 23.78
C GLU A 82 -6.09 15.49 25.33
N VAL A 83 -6.35 16.67 25.92
CA VAL A 83 -6.38 16.90 27.38
C VAL A 83 -7.47 16.08 28.09
N LYS A 84 -8.50 15.64 27.37
CA LYS A 84 -9.59 14.82 27.93
C LYS A 84 -10.10 13.80 26.92
N VAL A 85 -10.07 12.52 27.31
CA VAL A 85 -10.61 11.40 26.53
C VAL A 85 -12.03 11.11 27.00
N ASP A 86 -13.02 11.46 26.17
CA ASP A 86 -14.44 11.18 26.44
C ASP A 86 -15.10 10.34 25.33
N SER A 87 -16.35 9.95 25.55
CA SER A 87 -17.14 9.15 24.59
C SER A 87 -17.21 9.78 23.21
N SER A 88 -17.29 11.12 23.13
CA SER A 88 -17.39 11.84 21.87
C SER A 88 -16.07 11.80 21.10
N PHE A 89 -14.95 11.93 21.80
CA PHE A 89 -13.61 11.78 21.22
C PHE A 89 -13.40 10.37 20.65
N ILE A 90 -13.71 9.34 21.44
CA ILE A 90 -13.54 7.93 21.02
C ILE A 90 -14.41 7.61 19.80
N ALA A 91 -15.69 8.00 19.82
CA ALA A 91 -16.59 7.77 18.70
C ALA A 91 -16.09 8.47 17.42
N ARG A 92 -15.76 9.77 17.50
CA ARG A 92 -15.20 10.53 16.37
C ARG A 92 -13.94 9.87 15.82
N LYS A 93 -13.06 9.37 16.69
CA LYS A 93 -11.78 8.78 16.28
C LYS A 93 -11.96 7.42 15.61
N LEU A 94 -12.80 6.54 16.15
CA LEU A 94 -13.11 5.25 15.53
C LEU A 94 -13.88 5.39 14.22
N ASP A 95 -14.84 6.31 14.15
CA ASP A 95 -15.54 6.63 12.90
C ASP A 95 -14.58 7.20 11.85
N SER A 96 -13.62 8.04 12.27
CA SER A 96 -12.54 8.51 11.40
C SER A 96 -11.68 7.35 10.88
N PHE A 97 -11.29 6.39 11.73
CA PHE A 97 -10.52 5.22 11.30
C PHE A 97 -11.29 4.36 10.28
N LEU A 98 -12.57 4.09 10.55
CA LEU A 98 -13.43 3.30 9.66
C LEU A 98 -13.70 3.99 8.31
N SER A 99 -13.78 5.33 8.30
CA SER A 99 -14.04 6.09 7.09
C SER A 99 -12.78 6.40 6.27
N SER A 100 -11.67 6.78 6.92
CA SER A 100 -10.42 7.16 6.25
C SER A 100 -9.57 5.97 5.80
N ASP A 101 -9.69 4.81 6.47
CA ASP A 101 -8.93 3.61 6.18
C ASP A 101 -9.82 2.37 6.03
N LYS A 102 -10.96 2.54 5.36
CA LYS A 102 -11.93 1.46 5.04
C LYS A 102 -11.31 0.24 4.36
N ASP A 103 -10.17 0.44 3.69
CA ASP A 103 -9.47 -0.62 2.97
C ASP A 103 -8.77 -1.60 3.90
N VAL A 104 -8.38 -1.20 5.12
CA VAL A 104 -7.68 -2.05 6.09
C VAL A 104 -8.47 -2.21 7.39
N THR A 105 -8.92 -1.10 7.96
CA THR A 105 -9.62 -1.07 9.24
C THR A 105 -11.03 -1.65 9.09
N CYS A 106 -11.37 -2.62 9.94
CA CYS A 106 -12.70 -3.23 10.01
C CYS A 106 -13.09 -3.55 11.46
N ARG A 107 -14.37 -3.82 11.71
CA ARG A 107 -14.88 -4.12 13.06
C ARG A 107 -14.25 -5.35 13.68
N SER A 108 -13.88 -6.35 12.88
CA SER A 108 -13.20 -7.56 13.36
C SER A 108 -11.83 -7.27 13.98
N LEU A 109 -11.20 -6.15 13.63
CA LEU A 109 -9.95 -5.71 14.26
C LEU A 109 -10.15 -4.92 15.56
N MET A 110 -11.39 -4.47 15.84
CA MET A 110 -11.72 -3.58 16.97
C MET A 110 -12.04 -4.32 18.27
N THR A 111 -11.91 -5.64 18.29
CA THR A 111 -12.16 -6.46 19.49
C THR A 111 -11.25 -6.06 20.65
N THR A 112 -10.03 -5.61 20.35
CA THR A 112 -9.09 -5.06 21.32
C THR A 112 -8.66 -3.65 20.93
N VAL A 113 -8.70 -2.72 21.89
CA VAL A 113 -8.25 -1.33 21.70
C VAL A 113 -7.14 -1.00 22.68
N LEU A 114 -6.04 -0.42 22.19
CA LEU A 114 -4.95 0.12 22.99
C LEU A 114 -5.02 1.65 22.95
N LEU A 115 -5.32 2.27 24.09
CA LEU A 115 -5.30 3.72 24.26
C LEU A 115 -3.91 4.15 24.75
N ASN A 116 -3.21 4.93 23.94
CA ASN A 116 -1.86 5.41 24.20
C ASN A 116 -1.89 6.89 24.62
N GLY A 117 -1.33 7.20 25.79
CA GLY A 117 -1.39 8.52 26.43
C GLY A 117 -2.53 8.70 27.44
N VAL A 118 -3.13 7.62 27.96
CA VAL A 118 -4.26 7.68 28.92
C VAL A 118 -4.01 6.78 30.11
N SER A 119 -4.29 7.27 31.31
CA SER A 119 -4.26 6.45 32.53
C SER A 119 -5.56 5.67 32.72
N HIS A 120 -5.52 4.56 33.47
CA HIS A 120 -6.75 3.79 33.75
C HIS A 120 -7.79 4.59 34.54
N GLU A 121 -7.35 5.47 35.43
CA GLU A 121 -8.22 6.31 36.27
C GLU A 121 -9.03 7.34 35.46
N GLU A 122 -8.56 7.67 34.25
CA GLU A 122 -9.24 8.59 33.32
C GLU A 122 -10.34 7.90 32.49
N LEU A 123 -10.44 6.56 32.52
CA LEU A 123 -11.45 5.82 31.78
C LEU A 123 -12.80 5.82 32.49
N GLY A 124 -13.69 6.73 32.08
CA GLY A 124 -15.09 6.71 32.51
C GLY A 124 -15.90 5.55 31.91
N GLU A 125 -16.96 5.12 32.62
CA GLU A 125 -17.86 4.06 32.15
C GLU A 125 -18.48 4.35 30.78
N ALA A 126 -18.79 5.63 30.51
CA ALA A 126 -19.34 6.07 29.23
C ALA A 126 -18.37 5.81 28.05
N VAL A 127 -17.05 5.89 28.28
CA VAL A 127 -16.03 5.58 27.27
C VAL A 127 -16.05 4.09 26.95
N LEU A 128 -16.08 3.25 27.98
CA LEU A 128 -16.16 1.80 27.81
C LEU A 128 -17.46 1.41 27.10
N GLN A 129 -18.61 1.94 27.50
CA GLN A 129 -19.88 1.69 26.80
C GLN A 129 -19.79 2.07 25.32
N THR A 130 -19.16 3.20 25.00
CA THR A 130 -18.94 3.62 23.60
C THR A 130 -18.09 2.60 22.86
N LEU A 131 -16.94 2.20 23.38
CA LEU A 131 -16.07 1.16 22.78
C LEU A 131 -16.82 -0.15 22.55
N GLY A 132 -17.69 -0.55 23.50
CA GLY A 132 -18.54 -1.72 23.36
C GLY A 132 -19.50 -1.65 22.17
N THR A 133 -20.01 -0.47 21.79
CA THR A 133 -20.85 -0.32 20.59
C THR A 133 -20.08 -0.56 19.27
N TYR A 134 -18.75 -0.49 19.30
CA TYR A 134 -17.87 -0.82 18.18
C TYR A 134 -17.42 -2.29 18.18
N GLY A 135 -17.86 -3.09 19.16
CA GLY A 135 -17.47 -4.50 19.31
C GLY A 135 -16.20 -4.71 20.12
N CYS A 136 -15.72 -3.69 20.83
CA CYS A 136 -14.56 -3.82 21.71
C CYS A 136 -14.91 -4.64 22.96
N GLU A 137 -14.10 -5.64 23.25
CA GLU A 137 -14.23 -6.51 24.42
C GLU A 137 -13.10 -6.28 25.43
N VAL A 138 -11.94 -5.83 24.95
CA VAL A 138 -10.72 -5.63 25.74
C VAL A 138 -10.10 -4.27 25.46
N VAL A 139 -9.77 -3.55 26.52
CA VAL A 139 -9.10 -2.25 26.46
C VAL A 139 -7.78 -2.32 27.22
N PHE A 140 -6.70 -1.92 26.57
CA PHE A 140 -5.42 -1.66 27.19
C PHE A 140 -5.18 -0.16 27.28
N THR A 141 -4.59 0.31 28.37
CA THR A 141 -4.13 1.69 28.52
C THR A 141 -2.63 1.76 28.76
N LEU A 142 -2.02 2.78 28.16
CA LEU A 142 -0.61 3.11 28.31
C LEU A 142 -0.53 4.61 28.59
N SER A 143 -0.09 5.00 29.79
CA SER A 143 0.04 6.39 30.22
C SER A 143 1.33 7.02 29.67
N LYS A 144 2.40 6.24 29.52
CA LYS A 144 3.62 6.70 28.83
C LYS A 144 3.38 6.85 27.34
N CYS A 145 3.71 8.02 26.79
CA CYS A 145 3.68 8.26 25.35
C CYS A 145 4.85 7.53 24.67
N VAL A 146 4.74 6.21 24.54
CA VAL A 146 5.55 5.43 23.61
C VAL A 146 5.10 5.84 22.21
N VAL A 147 6.03 6.12 21.32
CA VAL A 147 5.69 6.48 19.93
C VAL A 147 5.19 5.21 19.25
N LEU A 148 3.89 4.93 19.35
CA LEU A 148 3.20 3.88 18.62
C LEU A 148 2.43 4.53 17.46
N ASP A 149 2.51 3.93 16.28
CA ASP A 149 1.70 4.36 15.15
C ASP A 149 0.23 4.08 15.42
N GLU A 150 -0.64 4.97 14.98
CA GLU A 150 -2.09 4.78 15.10
C GLU A 150 -2.61 3.78 14.09
N GLY A 151 -3.70 3.09 14.46
CA GLY A 151 -4.46 2.25 13.56
C GLY A 151 -4.28 0.74 13.81
N PRO A 152 -4.57 -0.09 12.79
CA PRO A 152 -4.72 -1.52 12.96
C PRO A 152 -3.36 -2.24 13.07
N HIS A 153 -3.25 -3.04 14.12
CA HIS A 153 -2.08 -3.82 14.47
C HIS A 153 -2.48 -5.23 14.88
N PHE A 154 -1.48 -6.09 15.05
CA PHE A 154 -1.58 -7.38 15.69
C PHE A 154 -0.57 -7.48 16.80
N TYR A 155 -0.94 -8.13 17.89
CA TYR A 155 -0.04 -8.52 18.96
C TYR A 155 0.33 -9.99 18.85
N SER A 156 1.62 -10.28 19.05
CA SER A 156 2.11 -11.61 19.39
C SER A 156 3.13 -11.50 20.52
N ASP A 157 3.62 -12.62 21.04
CA ASP A 157 4.63 -12.62 22.11
C ASP A 157 5.95 -11.93 21.70
N ALA A 158 6.19 -11.74 20.40
CA ALA A 158 7.33 -10.98 19.90
C ALA A 158 7.10 -9.45 19.95
N GLY A 159 5.86 -8.99 20.07
CA GLY A 159 5.50 -7.57 20.12
C GLY A 159 4.31 -7.21 19.23
N ILE A 160 4.23 -5.92 18.88
CA ILE A 160 3.17 -5.34 18.06
C ILE A 160 3.63 -5.24 16.61
N PHE A 161 2.79 -5.71 15.68
CA PHE A 161 3.03 -5.74 14.24
C PHE A 161 1.99 -4.87 13.54
N ARG A 162 2.42 -4.04 12.57
CA ARG A 162 1.47 -3.30 11.73
C ARG A 162 0.62 -4.27 10.92
N ALA A 163 -0.68 -4.07 10.89
CA ALA A 163 -1.56 -4.86 10.03
C ALA A 163 -1.47 -4.37 8.58
N ILE A 164 -1.22 -5.30 7.66
CA ILE A 164 -1.32 -5.07 6.22
C ILE A 164 -2.40 -6.01 5.71
N ARG A 165 -3.51 -5.48 5.19
CA ARG A 165 -4.59 -6.34 4.66
C ARG A 165 -4.17 -6.92 3.32
N LEU A 166 -4.57 -8.15 3.04
CA LEU A 166 -4.36 -8.81 1.76
C LEU A 166 -5.68 -8.79 0.96
N ARG A 167 -5.58 -8.43 -0.31
CA ARG A 167 -6.69 -8.49 -1.28
C ARG A 167 -6.28 -9.26 -2.51
N ALA A 168 -7.17 -10.11 -3.04
CA ALA A 168 -6.87 -10.85 -4.25
C ALA A 168 -6.90 -9.94 -5.49
N ASP A 169 -5.96 -10.13 -6.41
CA ASP A 169 -5.91 -9.44 -7.70
C ASP A 169 -6.86 -10.10 -8.71
N TYR A 170 -8.17 -10.01 -8.50
CA TYR A 170 -9.18 -10.62 -9.38
C TYR A 170 -9.14 -10.12 -10.82
N GLN A 171 -8.65 -8.90 -11.04
CA GLN A 171 -8.47 -8.33 -12.36
C GLN A 171 -7.20 -8.84 -13.06
N GLU A 172 -6.34 -9.57 -12.34
CA GLU A 172 -5.01 -9.98 -12.75
C GLU A 172 -4.20 -8.81 -13.35
N ALA A 173 -4.28 -7.64 -12.71
CA ALA A 173 -3.68 -6.42 -13.24
C ALA A 173 -2.19 -6.30 -12.88
N PHE A 174 -1.70 -7.07 -11.90
CA PHE A 174 -0.33 -7.05 -11.45
C PHE A 174 0.49 -8.20 -12.04
N ILE A 175 1.78 -7.93 -12.29
CA ILE A 175 2.79 -8.96 -12.61
C ILE A 175 3.51 -9.45 -11.35
N LEU A 176 3.55 -8.60 -10.33
CA LEU A 176 4.23 -8.81 -9.07
C LEU A 176 3.60 -7.88 -8.04
N THR A 177 3.32 -8.36 -6.83
CA THR A 177 2.91 -7.52 -5.71
C THR A 177 4.08 -7.32 -4.76
N THR A 178 4.13 -6.16 -4.10
CA THR A 178 5.32 -5.73 -3.37
C THR A 178 4.99 -5.09 -2.04
N VAL A 179 5.89 -5.27 -1.07
CA VAL A 179 5.89 -4.55 0.21
C VAL A 179 7.23 -3.83 0.39
N PRO A 180 7.26 -2.67 1.09
CA PRO A 180 8.51 -2.07 1.53
C PRO A 180 9.27 -3.03 2.46
N SER A 181 10.58 -3.04 2.34
CA SER A 181 11.47 -3.70 3.30
C SER A 181 11.38 -2.98 4.65
N GLN A 182 11.49 -3.74 5.74
CA GLN A 182 11.56 -3.19 7.09
C GLN A 182 12.92 -2.53 7.41
N ASP A 183 13.92 -2.69 6.52
CA ASP A 183 15.27 -2.14 6.70
C ASP A 183 15.50 -0.84 5.91
N ASP A 184 14.74 -0.64 4.83
CA ASP A 184 14.95 0.45 3.86
C ASP A 184 13.63 0.73 3.13
N GLU A 185 13.05 1.91 3.37
CA GLU A 185 11.76 2.33 2.78
C GLU A 185 11.80 2.44 1.24
N ASP A 186 13.00 2.63 0.65
CA ASP A 186 13.19 2.67 -0.79
C ASP A 186 13.40 1.28 -1.40
N HIS A 187 13.64 0.24 -0.59
CA HIS A 187 13.81 -1.14 -1.02
C HIS A 187 12.50 -1.91 -0.91
N TYR A 188 12.12 -2.61 -1.97
CA TYR A 188 10.88 -3.37 -2.04
C TYR A 188 11.17 -4.85 -2.19
N GLU A 189 10.29 -5.66 -1.63
CA GLU A 189 10.35 -7.10 -1.70
C GLU A 189 9.15 -7.63 -2.46
N SER A 190 9.38 -8.69 -3.24
CA SER A 190 8.28 -9.49 -3.79
C SER A 190 7.49 -10.08 -2.62
N LEU A 191 6.18 -9.88 -2.62
CA LEU A 191 5.35 -10.49 -1.61
C LEU A 191 5.31 -12.01 -1.82
N ALA A 192 5.59 -12.76 -0.76
CA ALA A 192 5.50 -14.22 -0.72
C ALA A 192 4.33 -14.64 0.19
N ALA A 193 3.11 -14.26 -0.21
CA ALA A 193 1.89 -14.54 0.53
C ALA A 193 0.76 -14.90 -0.43
N ASN A 194 -0.17 -15.74 0.03
CA ASN A 194 -1.37 -16.14 -0.69
C ASN A 194 -2.59 -15.98 0.20
N ILE A 195 -3.74 -15.74 -0.43
CA ILE A 195 -5.05 -15.77 0.23
C ILE A 195 -5.66 -17.14 -0.03
N ALA A 196 -6.18 -17.79 1.01
CA ALA A 196 -6.78 -19.11 0.83
C ALA A 196 -7.95 -19.06 -0.17
N ASN A 197 -8.10 -20.10 -0.98
CA ASN A 197 -9.17 -20.24 -1.98
C ASN A 197 -9.16 -19.18 -3.09
N THR A 198 -8.01 -18.53 -3.34
CA THR A 198 -7.83 -17.61 -4.48
C THR A 198 -6.77 -18.15 -5.44
N HIS A 199 -6.93 -17.87 -6.74
CA HIS A 199 -5.98 -18.28 -7.79
C HIS A 199 -5.15 -17.12 -8.34
N THR A 200 -5.24 -15.94 -7.72
CA THR A 200 -4.59 -14.71 -8.16
C THR A 200 -3.60 -14.22 -7.10
N LEU A 201 -2.79 -13.22 -7.46
CA LEU A 201 -1.83 -12.63 -6.53
C LEU A 201 -2.54 -12.01 -5.33
N ALA A 202 -1.97 -12.15 -4.14
CA ALA A 202 -2.35 -11.34 -3.00
C ALA A 202 -1.68 -9.96 -3.12
N VAL A 203 -2.47 -8.89 -3.02
CA VAL A 203 -2.01 -7.49 -3.02
C VAL A 203 -1.97 -7.00 -1.58
N PRO A 204 -0.81 -6.52 -1.09
CA PRO A 204 -0.67 -5.97 0.25
C PRO A 204 -1.19 -4.54 0.31
N ILE A 205 -2.12 -4.30 1.22
CA ILE A 205 -2.77 -3.02 1.45
C ILE A 205 -2.33 -2.51 2.82
N PRO A 206 -1.30 -1.66 2.90
CA PRO A 206 -0.93 -1.02 4.16
C PRO A 206 -2.02 -0.03 4.58
N SER A 207 -2.24 0.07 5.89
CA SER A 207 -3.17 1.05 6.46
C SER A 207 -2.67 2.46 6.21
N ARG A 208 -3.59 3.36 5.88
CA ARG A 208 -3.30 4.79 5.74
C ARG A 208 -3.06 5.47 7.10
N LEU A 209 -3.54 4.88 8.19
CA LEU A 209 -3.42 5.44 9.54
C LEU A 209 -1.97 5.42 10.05
N HIS A 210 -1.13 4.52 9.52
CA HIS A 210 0.32 4.50 9.80
C HIS A 210 1.09 5.60 9.07
N SER A 211 0.42 6.51 8.37
CA SER A 211 1.04 7.53 7.54
C SER A 211 0.36 8.88 7.73
N HIS A 212 1.14 9.90 8.04
CA HIS A 212 0.64 11.26 8.23
C HIS A 212 1.32 12.18 7.22
N PRO A 213 0.55 12.81 6.30
CA PRO A 213 1.11 13.80 5.38
C PRO A 213 1.85 14.90 6.13
N SER A 214 3.08 15.18 5.70
CA SER A 214 3.92 16.28 6.22
C SER A 214 4.44 17.13 5.07
N ALA A 215 5.16 18.22 5.38
CA ALA A 215 5.81 19.03 4.35
C ALA A 215 6.85 18.21 3.55
N GLU A 216 7.56 17.29 4.20
CA GLU A 216 8.56 16.42 3.61
C GLU A 216 7.94 15.23 2.85
N LYS A 217 6.89 14.64 3.41
CA LYS A 217 6.15 13.50 2.84
C LYS A 217 4.68 13.88 2.55
N PRO A 218 4.42 14.78 1.58
CA PRO A 218 3.07 15.28 1.31
C PRO A 218 2.13 14.21 0.72
N LEU A 219 2.68 13.11 0.20
CA LEU A 219 1.93 11.99 -0.38
C LEU A 219 1.89 10.78 0.56
N ALA A 220 2.23 10.94 1.84
CA ALA A 220 2.21 9.87 2.82
C ALA A 220 0.85 9.15 2.83
N GLY A 221 0.90 7.82 2.77
CA GLY A 221 -0.29 6.97 2.75
C GLY A 221 -0.94 6.81 1.38
N MET A 222 -0.48 7.52 0.33
CA MET A 222 -0.93 7.23 -1.04
C MET A 222 -0.35 5.89 -1.52
N ARG A 223 -1.22 5.01 -2.02
CA ARG A 223 -0.82 3.70 -2.54
C ARG A 223 -0.79 3.75 -4.06
N ILE A 224 0.32 3.30 -4.64
CA ILE A 224 0.56 3.35 -6.08
C ILE A 224 0.84 1.98 -6.68
N ALA A 225 0.45 1.81 -7.94
CA ALA A 225 0.94 0.71 -8.78
C ALA A 225 1.85 1.25 -9.87
N VAL A 226 2.91 0.52 -10.18
CA VAL A 226 3.96 0.99 -11.08
C VAL A 226 4.07 0.06 -12.29
N LYS A 227 3.83 0.56 -13.51
CA LYS A 227 3.96 -0.22 -14.75
C LYS A 227 5.30 -0.97 -14.81
N ASP A 228 5.29 -2.19 -15.34
CA ASP A 228 6.49 -3.05 -15.45
C ASP A 228 7.51 -2.61 -16.52
N LEU A 229 7.63 -1.30 -16.74
CA LEU A 229 8.74 -0.67 -17.47
C LEU A 229 9.64 0.16 -16.56
N PHE A 230 9.13 0.57 -15.39
CA PHE A 230 9.93 1.27 -14.40
C PHE A 230 10.74 0.27 -13.55
N HIS A 231 11.94 0.62 -13.14
CA HIS A 231 12.64 -0.09 -12.07
C HIS A 231 12.02 0.24 -10.72
N LEU A 232 11.96 -0.77 -9.86
CA LEU A 232 11.64 -0.63 -8.43
C LEU A 232 12.72 -1.40 -7.68
N LYS A 233 13.49 -0.69 -6.84
CA LYS A 233 14.64 -1.24 -6.13
C LYS A 233 14.23 -2.46 -5.30
N GLY A 234 14.97 -3.55 -5.44
CA GLY A 234 14.74 -4.83 -4.74
C GLY A 234 13.91 -5.85 -5.52
N VAL A 235 13.24 -5.46 -6.61
CA VAL A 235 12.46 -6.39 -7.45
C VAL A 235 12.87 -6.35 -8.92
N HIS A 236 12.50 -7.39 -9.66
CA HIS A 236 12.74 -7.48 -11.11
C HIS A 236 11.76 -6.59 -11.89
N THR A 237 12.25 -6.00 -12.98
CA THR A 237 11.45 -5.35 -14.02
C THR A 237 11.54 -6.20 -15.28
N GLY A 238 10.40 -6.65 -15.80
CA GLY A 238 10.34 -7.61 -16.91
C GLY A 238 9.96 -7.03 -18.25
N GLY A 239 9.41 -5.81 -18.30
CA GLY A 239 8.89 -5.24 -19.54
C GLY A 239 7.69 -6.00 -20.08
N GLY A 240 6.99 -6.79 -19.26
CA GLY A 240 5.95 -7.71 -19.75
C GLY A 240 6.48 -8.92 -20.55
N ASN A 241 7.80 -9.19 -20.54
CA ASN A 241 8.41 -10.34 -21.21
C ASN A 241 9.06 -11.30 -20.18
N ARG A 242 8.81 -12.61 -20.27
CA ARG A 242 9.35 -13.61 -19.32
C ARG A 242 10.85 -13.84 -19.49
N ALA A 243 11.34 -13.91 -20.73
CA ALA A 243 12.75 -14.14 -21.03
C ALA A 243 13.63 -12.98 -20.57
N TYR A 244 13.21 -11.74 -20.86
CA TYR A 244 13.86 -10.52 -20.37
C TYR A 244 13.91 -10.52 -18.84
N ARG A 245 12.78 -10.78 -18.17
CA ARG A 245 12.74 -10.89 -16.71
C ARG A 245 13.74 -11.92 -16.16
N ALA A 246 13.89 -13.07 -16.83
CA ALA A 246 14.79 -14.14 -16.41
C ALA A 246 16.29 -13.81 -16.63
N LEU A 247 16.61 -12.96 -17.60
CA LEU A 247 17.98 -12.55 -17.92
C LEU A 247 18.57 -11.57 -16.90
N TYR A 248 17.74 -10.73 -16.29
CA TYR A 248 18.19 -9.66 -15.40
C TYR A 248 17.86 -9.94 -13.94
N ALA A 249 18.78 -9.56 -13.05
CA ALA A 249 18.54 -9.60 -11.61
C ALA A 249 17.52 -8.53 -11.16
N ALA A 250 17.14 -8.59 -9.88
CA ALA A 250 16.39 -7.53 -9.25
C ALA A 250 17.12 -6.18 -9.36
N GLN A 251 16.36 -5.09 -9.53
CA GLN A 251 16.89 -3.77 -9.76
C GLN A 251 17.51 -3.19 -8.48
N THR A 252 18.62 -2.46 -8.62
CA THR A 252 19.32 -1.85 -7.47
C THR A 252 18.85 -0.43 -7.18
N LYS A 253 18.10 0.19 -8.11
CA LYS A 253 17.54 1.54 -8.00
C LYS A 253 16.13 1.56 -8.57
N SER A 254 15.28 2.41 -8.01
CA SER A 254 13.98 2.74 -8.58
C SER A 254 14.12 3.83 -9.65
N SER A 255 13.24 3.82 -10.65
CA SER A 255 13.19 4.89 -11.66
C SER A 255 13.01 6.26 -11.02
N SER A 256 13.51 7.32 -11.66
CA SER A 256 13.45 8.70 -11.13
C SER A 256 12.06 9.09 -10.62
N THR A 257 11.02 8.90 -11.41
CA THR A 257 9.63 9.23 -11.05
C THR A 257 9.13 8.38 -9.88
N VAL A 258 9.44 7.08 -9.88
CA VAL A 258 9.03 6.15 -8.81
C VAL A 258 9.74 6.46 -7.50
N ARG A 259 11.05 6.72 -7.55
CA ARG A 259 11.88 7.09 -6.41
C ARG A 259 11.42 8.41 -5.79
N LEU A 260 11.09 9.41 -6.62
CA LEU A 260 10.56 10.68 -6.14
C LEU A 260 9.22 10.46 -5.43
N ALA A 261 8.29 9.71 -6.03
CA ALA A 261 7.01 9.37 -5.40
C ALA A 261 7.18 8.69 -4.02
N ILE A 262 8.06 7.69 -3.93
CA ILE A 262 8.35 6.98 -2.67
C ILE A 262 8.96 7.94 -1.64
N SER A 263 9.92 8.78 -2.05
CA SER A 263 10.53 9.77 -1.14
C SER A 263 9.53 10.79 -0.59
N LYS A 264 8.41 11.02 -1.30
CA LYS A 264 7.29 11.87 -0.85
C LYS A 264 6.24 11.12 -0.04
N GLY A 265 6.46 9.84 0.28
CA GLY A 265 5.61 9.04 1.15
C GLY A 265 4.65 8.08 0.45
N CYS A 266 4.70 7.96 -0.89
CA CYS A 266 3.91 6.93 -1.58
C CYS A 266 4.42 5.52 -1.27
N ILE A 267 3.52 4.55 -1.29
CA ILE A 267 3.84 3.13 -1.12
C ILE A 267 3.49 2.36 -2.39
N ALA A 268 4.47 1.70 -3.00
CA ALA A 268 4.25 0.86 -4.17
C ALA A 268 3.75 -0.54 -3.77
N VAL A 269 2.47 -0.85 -4.05
CA VAL A 269 1.86 -2.14 -3.69
C VAL A 269 2.11 -3.23 -4.74
N GLY A 270 2.63 -2.86 -5.91
CA GLY A 270 3.00 -3.82 -6.93
C GLY A 270 3.43 -3.21 -8.27
N LYS A 271 3.91 -4.11 -9.13
CA LYS A 271 4.22 -3.86 -10.52
C LYS A 271 3.02 -4.21 -11.38
N ALA A 272 2.50 -3.23 -12.13
CA ALA A 272 1.35 -3.42 -12.99
C ALA A 272 1.76 -3.99 -14.36
N LYS A 273 0.93 -4.88 -14.92
CA LYS A 273 1.14 -5.48 -16.24
C LYS A 273 1.22 -4.41 -17.35
N THR A 274 2.05 -4.68 -18.34
CA THR A 274 2.25 -3.84 -19.53
C THR A 274 2.19 -4.71 -20.77
N VAL A 275 1.74 -4.13 -21.89
CA VAL A 275 2.05 -4.72 -23.21
C VAL A 275 3.56 -4.83 -23.30
N GLU A 276 4.05 -5.91 -23.88
CA GLU A 276 5.46 -6.22 -23.98
C GLU A 276 6.25 -5.01 -24.51
N PHE A 277 7.27 -4.60 -23.74
CA PHE A 277 8.10 -3.42 -23.98
C PHE A 277 7.31 -2.16 -24.32
N GLY A 278 6.11 -1.98 -23.76
CA GLY A 278 5.29 -0.80 -23.98
C GLY A 278 4.77 -0.63 -25.42
N GLY A 279 4.76 -1.70 -26.22
CA GLY A 279 4.45 -1.72 -27.65
C GLY A 279 3.02 -1.34 -28.03
N SER A 280 2.24 -2.29 -28.55
CA SER A 280 0.92 -2.01 -29.15
C SER A 280 -0.10 -1.41 -28.17
N GLN A 281 -1.10 -0.73 -28.74
CA GLN A 281 -2.28 -0.23 -28.00
C GLN A 281 -3.40 -1.28 -27.93
N GLU A 282 -3.33 -2.33 -28.77
CA GLU A 282 -4.29 -3.43 -28.78
C GLU A 282 -3.90 -4.48 -27.73
N SER A 283 -4.84 -4.80 -26.84
CA SER A 283 -4.61 -5.72 -25.73
C SER A 283 -5.08 -7.15 -26.00
N CYS A 284 -5.92 -7.37 -27.02
CA CYS A 284 -6.53 -8.68 -27.28
C CYS A 284 -5.79 -9.42 -28.40
N GLY A 285 -5.12 -10.53 -28.06
CA GLY A 285 -4.61 -11.52 -29.03
C GLY A 285 -3.10 -11.72 -29.04
N ASP A 286 -2.31 -10.68 -28.74
CA ASP A 286 -0.85 -10.72 -28.94
C ASP A 286 -0.03 -11.01 -27.67
N TRP A 287 -0.65 -11.06 -26.49
CA TRP A 287 0.07 -11.30 -25.23
C TRP A 287 0.24 -12.81 -24.98
N ILE A 288 1.45 -13.31 -25.24
CA ILE A 288 1.80 -14.72 -24.99
C ILE A 288 2.44 -14.90 -23.60
N ASP A 289 3.18 -13.90 -23.13
CA ASP A 289 3.94 -13.97 -21.89
C ASP A 289 3.09 -13.80 -20.63
N TYR A 290 2.09 -12.94 -20.62
CA TYR A 290 1.22 -12.77 -19.47
C TYR A 290 -0.19 -12.47 -19.95
N SER A 291 -1.21 -13.10 -19.37
CA SER A 291 -2.58 -12.82 -19.76
C SER A 291 -2.90 -11.33 -19.53
N TYR A 292 -3.48 -10.70 -20.54
CA TYR A 292 -3.88 -9.29 -20.47
C TYR A 292 -5.06 -9.13 -19.48
N PRO A 293 -5.07 -8.08 -18.64
CA PRO A 293 -6.21 -7.82 -17.78
C PRO A 293 -7.38 -7.23 -18.59
N LEU A 294 -8.60 -7.60 -18.22
CA LEU A 294 -9.84 -7.14 -18.84
C LEU A 294 -10.26 -5.75 -18.32
N ASN A 295 -11.20 -5.12 -19.03
CA ASN A 295 -11.86 -3.92 -18.56
C ASN A 295 -12.92 -4.27 -17.52
N CYS A 296 -12.76 -3.78 -16.29
CA CYS A 296 -13.69 -4.06 -15.19
C CYS A 296 -15.07 -3.41 -15.40
N ARG A 297 -15.20 -2.48 -16.35
CA ARG A 297 -16.46 -1.81 -16.71
C ARG A 297 -17.11 -2.37 -17.98
N GLY A 298 -16.48 -3.38 -18.59
CA GLY A 298 -16.94 -3.98 -19.84
C GLY A 298 -17.45 -5.41 -19.68
N ASP A 299 -17.72 -5.86 -18.45
CA ASP A 299 -18.18 -7.22 -18.12
C ASP A 299 -17.36 -8.34 -18.78
N GLY A 300 -16.06 -8.10 -18.99
CA GLY A 300 -15.14 -9.03 -19.64
C GLY A 300 -15.15 -9.02 -21.17
N TYR A 301 -15.99 -8.21 -21.82
CA TYR A 301 -16.11 -8.13 -23.28
C TYR A 301 -15.31 -7.00 -23.93
N ILE A 302 -14.76 -6.08 -23.12
CA ILE A 302 -13.96 -4.96 -23.60
C ILE A 302 -12.51 -5.14 -23.14
N GLY A 303 -11.57 -5.07 -24.08
CA GLY A 303 -10.14 -5.05 -23.78
C GLY A 303 -9.75 -3.76 -23.03
N ALA A 304 -8.83 -3.87 -22.07
CA ALA A 304 -8.37 -2.72 -21.28
C ALA A 304 -7.52 -1.69 -22.06
N THR A 305 -7.20 -1.96 -23.34
CA THR A 305 -6.25 -1.24 -24.21
C THR A 305 -4.82 -1.09 -23.62
N GLY A 306 -3.87 -0.60 -24.39
CA GLY A 306 -2.45 -0.64 -24.05
C GLY A 306 -1.69 0.66 -24.28
N SER A 307 -0.44 0.76 -23.82
CA SER A 307 0.34 -0.31 -23.18
C SER A 307 0.35 -0.29 -21.65
N SER A 308 -0.20 0.74 -20.99
CA SER A 308 -0.32 0.80 -19.52
C SER A 308 -1.56 0.05 -18.99
N THR A 309 -1.81 -1.14 -19.55
CA THR A 309 -3.03 -1.92 -19.41
C THR A 309 -3.32 -2.30 -17.95
N GLY A 310 -2.33 -2.88 -17.24
CA GLY A 310 -2.48 -3.23 -15.84
C GLY A 310 -2.62 -2.01 -14.94
N SER A 311 -1.91 -0.91 -15.25
CA SER A 311 -2.02 0.33 -14.48
C SER A 311 -3.44 0.90 -14.51
N ALA A 312 -4.11 0.87 -15.67
CA ALA A 312 -5.48 1.34 -15.80
C ALA A 312 -6.49 0.33 -15.22
N ALA A 313 -6.35 -0.96 -15.52
CA ALA A 313 -7.25 -1.99 -15.02
C ALA A 313 -7.23 -2.08 -13.48
N ALA A 314 -6.04 -2.06 -12.87
CA ALA A 314 -5.89 -2.05 -11.42
C ALA A 314 -6.56 -0.81 -10.81
N LEU A 315 -6.29 0.38 -11.36
CA LEU A 315 -6.86 1.61 -10.82
C LEU A 315 -8.38 1.69 -11.00
N ALA A 316 -8.93 1.13 -12.08
CA ALA A 316 -10.36 1.10 -12.30
C ALA A 316 -11.07 0.11 -11.38
N ALA A 317 -10.46 -1.05 -11.11
CA ALA A 317 -11.04 -2.11 -10.28
C ALA A 317 -10.83 -1.92 -8.77
N TYR A 318 -9.72 -1.30 -8.36
CA TYR A 318 -9.28 -1.30 -6.97
C TYR A 318 -9.30 0.09 -6.34
N GLU A 319 -10.28 0.32 -5.47
CA GLU A 319 -10.45 1.58 -4.75
C GLU A 319 -9.25 1.92 -3.84
N TYR A 320 -8.52 0.91 -3.39
CA TYR A 320 -7.37 1.11 -2.51
C TYR A 320 -6.20 1.82 -3.21
N LEU A 321 -6.08 1.77 -4.54
CA LEU A 321 -5.03 2.50 -5.28
C LEU A 321 -5.41 3.95 -5.48
N ASP A 322 -4.50 4.89 -5.24
CA ASP A 322 -4.77 6.32 -5.46
C ASP A 322 -4.37 6.77 -6.87
N ILE A 323 -3.17 6.37 -7.29
CA ILE A 323 -2.54 6.74 -8.56
C ILE A 323 -1.85 5.52 -9.13
N THR A 324 -1.82 5.39 -10.46
CA THR A 324 -0.90 4.45 -11.10
C THR A 324 0.03 5.16 -12.06
N ILE A 325 1.28 4.71 -12.07
CA ILE A 325 2.34 5.24 -12.92
C ILE A 325 2.42 4.37 -14.16
N GLY A 326 2.29 4.99 -15.33
CA GLY A 326 2.36 4.38 -16.65
C GLY A 326 3.37 5.07 -17.54
N THR A 327 3.42 4.65 -18.80
CA THR A 327 4.23 5.33 -19.83
C THR A 327 3.36 5.59 -21.06
N ASP A 328 3.60 6.72 -21.73
CA ASP A 328 2.87 7.15 -22.92
C ASP A 328 3.84 7.66 -23.99
N ALA A 329 3.99 6.87 -25.06
CA ALA A 329 4.70 7.26 -26.27
C ALA A 329 3.72 7.70 -27.38
N GLY A 330 2.64 6.94 -27.61
CA GLY A 330 1.66 7.19 -28.68
C GLY A 330 0.22 7.36 -28.21
N GLY A 331 -0.07 7.19 -26.92
CA GLY A 331 -1.43 7.09 -26.37
C GLY A 331 -1.53 6.16 -25.16
N SER A 332 -0.43 5.48 -24.80
CA SER A 332 -0.42 4.36 -23.84
C SER A 332 -0.79 4.68 -22.38
N VAL A 333 -1.12 5.93 -22.05
CA VAL A 333 -1.80 6.32 -20.80
C VAL A 333 -3.20 6.83 -21.09
N ARG A 334 -3.36 7.67 -22.13
CA ARG A 334 -4.64 8.29 -22.49
C ARG A 334 -5.67 7.29 -23.03
N ASP A 335 -5.27 6.32 -23.84
CA ASP A 335 -6.16 5.31 -24.39
C ASP A 335 -6.68 4.35 -23.31
N PRO A 336 -5.83 3.74 -22.46
CA PRO A 336 -6.32 2.90 -21.37
C PRO A 336 -7.08 3.69 -20.31
N ALA A 337 -6.76 4.97 -20.10
CA ALA A 337 -7.60 5.83 -19.28
C ALA A 337 -8.99 6.03 -19.90
N THR A 338 -9.09 6.26 -21.21
CA THR A 338 -10.36 6.43 -21.91
C THR A 338 -11.20 5.16 -21.85
N ALA A 339 -10.59 4.00 -22.16
CA ALA A 339 -11.28 2.72 -22.14
C ALA A 339 -11.83 2.37 -20.74
N GLN A 340 -11.08 2.68 -19.69
CA GLN A 340 -11.43 2.34 -18.31
C GLN A 340 -12.13 3.50 -17.56
N GLY A 341 -12.45 4.60 -18.26
CA GLY A 341 -13.03 5.83 -17.72
C GLY A 341 -12.30 6.38 -16.49
N LEU A 342 -11.00 6.63 -16.68
CA LEU A 342 -10.08 7.25 -15.73
C LEU A 342 -9.57 8.58 -16.30
N PHE A 343 -8.97 9.41 -15.44
CA PHE A 343 -8.15 10.53 -15.90
C PHE A 343 -6.76 10.00 -16.26
N GLY A 344 -6.28 10.29 -17.47
CA GLY A 344 -4.94 9.95 -17.94
C GLY A 344 -4.17 11.21 -18.34
N LEU A 345 -3.05 11.46 -17.66
CA LEU A 345 -2.19 12.60 -17.93
C LEU A 345 -0.86 12.16 -18.53
N ARG A 346 -0.59 12.66 -19.74
CA ARG A 346 0.74 12.66 -20.35
C ARG A 346 1.35 14.05 -20.21
N PRO A 347 2.42 14.23 -19.41
CA PRO A 347 3.13 15.50 -19.28
C PRO A 347 3.69 16.04 -20.59
N THR A 348 4.08 17.31 -20.58
CA THR A 348 4.79 17.96 -21.68
C THR A 348 6.12 17.27 -21.97
N HIS A 349 6.59 17.43 -23.20
CA HIS A 349 7.87 16.93 -23.65
C HIS A 349 8.90 18.05 -23.52
N ASP A 350 9.90 17.86 -22.65
CA ASP A 350 11.02 18.76 -22.43
C ASP A 350 12.37 18.14 -22.84
N GLY A 351 12.35 16.95 -23.45
CA GLY A 351 13.55 16.19 -23.80
C GLY A 351 14.11 15.29 -22.70
N SER A 352 13.64 15.39 -21.45
CA SER A 352 14.07 14.51 -20.36
C SER A 352 13.70 13.05 -20.64
N VAL A 353 14.54 12.09 -20.23
CA VAL A 353 14.26 10.66 -20.38
C VAL A 353 14.19 10.06 -18.99
N GLU A 354 13.20 9.19 -18.77
CA GLU A 354 13.11 8.43 -17.51
C GLU A 354 14.38 7.58 -17.35
N ILE A 355 15.08 7.77 -16.23
CA ILE A 355 16.28 7.01 -15.91
C ILE A 355 15.92 5.76 -15.12
N GLU A 356 16.78 4.74 -15.20
CA GLU A 356 16.57 3.44 -14.53
C GLU A 356 15.20 2.86 -14.91
N ALA A 357 14.92 2.78 -16.21
CA ALA A 357 13.68 2.25 -16.76
C ALA A 357 13.93 1.60 -18.12
N ILE A 358 13.02 0.73 -18.54
CA ILE A 358 12.94 0.20 -19.90
C ILE A 358 12.28 1.27 -20.77
N VAL A 359 13.07 1.90 -21.65
CA VAL A 359 12.63 3.00 -22.51
C VAL A 359 12.78 2.65 -24.00
N PRO A 360 11.78 1.93 -24.58
CA PRO A 360 11.80 1.52 -25.98
C PRO A 360 11.94 2.68 -26.96
N CYS A 361 11.30 3.83 -26.68
CA CYS A 361 11.35 5.00 -27.56
C CYS A 361 11.62 6.28 -26.77
N GLN A 362 12.89 6.63 -26.57
CA GLN A 362 13.32 7.82 -25.83
C GLN A 362 12.72 9.13 -26.39
N ARG A 363 12.52 9.19 -27.71
CA ARG A 363 11.99 10.39 -28.37
C ARG A 363 10.54 10.70 -27.99
N PHE A 364 9.70 9.69 -27.74
CA PHE A 364 8.27 9.92 -27.53
C PHE A 364 7.79 9.52 -26.15
N GLN A 365 8.42 8.51 -25.55
CA GLN A 365 8.01 7.96 -24.27
C GLN A 365 8.14 8.99 -23.16
N ARG A 366 7.08 9.09 -22.37
CA ARG A 366 7.01 9.89 -21.14
C ARG A 366 6.40 9.06 -20.03
N SER A 367 6.82 9.32 -18.80
CA SER A 367 6.09 8.88 -17.62
C SER A 367 4.73 9.58 -17.63
N GLY A 368 3.68 8.82 -17.41
CA GLY A 368 2.33 9.36 -17.34
C GLY A 368 1.58 8.75 -16.18
N PHE A 369 0.47 9.38 -15.84
CA PHE A 369 -0.21 9.16 -14.56
C PHE A 369 -1.69 8.92 -14.79
N LEU A 370 -2.24 7.92 -14.10
CA LEU A 370 -3.66 7.66 -14.10
C LEU A 370 -4.25 7.92 -12.71
N ALA A 371 -5.45 8.49 -12.67
CA ALA A 371 -6.19 8.79 -11.45
C ALA A 371 -7.70 8.57 -11.64
N ARG A 372 -8.43 8.34 -10.54
CA ARG A 372 -9.90 8.44 -10.50
C ARG A 372 -10.39 9.85 -10.16
N ASP A 373 -9.50 10.70 -9.66
CA ASP A 373 -9.81 12.03 -9.14
C ASP A 373 -8.74 13.03 -9.59
N LEU A 374 -9.18 14.20 -10.09
CA LEU A 374 -8.28 15.24 -10.59
C LEU A 374 -7.51 15.95 -9.48
N VAL A 375 -8.08 16.02 -8.26
CA VAL A 375 -7.40 16.67 -7.12
C VAL A 375 -6.21 15.82 -6.68
N LYS A 376 -6.41 14.52 -6.49
CA LYS A 376 -5.33 13.55 -6.20
C LYS A 376 -4.30 13.50 -7.32
N LEU A 377 -4.73 13.53 -8.58
CA LEU A 377 -3.82 13.60 -9.72
C LEU A 377 -2.93 14.84 -9.63
N GLY A 378 -3.53 16.00 -9.37
CA GLY A 378 -2.82 17.27 -9.21
C GLY A 378 -1.83 17.26 -8.05
N GLN A 379 -2.25 16.79 -6.88
CA GLN A 379 -1.37 16.61 -5.72
C GLN A 379 -0.18 15.71 -6.05
N PHE A 380 -0.44 14.56 -6.68
CA PHE A 380 0.61 13.62 -7.06
C PHE A 380 1.61 14.25 -8.02
N VAL A 381 1.17 14.85 -9.14
CA VAL A 381 2.13 15.37 -10.12
C VAL A 381 2.88 16.62 -9.64
N ASN A 382 2.28 17.44 -8.76
CA ASN A 382 2.97 18.57 -8.14
C ASN A 382 4.15 18.12 -7.27
N HIS A 383 4.04 16.98 -6.58
CA HIS A 383 5.03 16.53 -5.61
C HIS A 383 5.95 15.40 -6.10
N ALA A 384 5.43 14.50 -6.93
CA ALA A 384 6.12 13.30 -7.40
C ALA A 384 6.63 13.39 -8.85
N ALA A 385 6.28 14.45 -9.56
CA ALA A 385 6.77 14.70 -10.92
C ALA A 385 7.26 16.15 -11.14
N ASP A 386 7.18 17.00 -10.12
CA ASP A 386 7.52 18.43 -10.17
C ASP A 386 6.84 19.18 -11.35
N ILE A 387 5.63 18.76 -11.72
CA ILE A 387 4.84 19.39 -12.79
C ILE A 387 3.81 20.31 -12.14
N PRO A 388 3.89 21.64 -12.36
CA PRO A 388 2.89 22.56 -11.86
C PRO A 388 1.50 22.21 -12.39
N PHE A 389 0.63 21.79 -11.49
CA PHE A 389 -0.74 21.39 -11.78
C PHE A 389 -1.70 22.13 -10.85
N ALA A 390 -2.49 23.02 -11.43
CA ALA A 390 -3.52 23.77 -10.72
C ALA A 390 -4.90 23.31 -11.16
N THR A 391 -5.68 22.75 -10.24
CA THR A 391 -7.11 22.50 -10.44
C THR A 391 -7.86 23.82 -10.24
N ARG A 392 -8.05 24.58 -11.31
CA ARG A 392 -8.94 25.75 -11.31
C ARG A 392 -10.12 25.50 -12.24
N THR A 393 -11.33 25.77 -11.76
CA THR A 393 -12.50 25.87 -12.64
C THR A 393 -12.37 27.16 -13.42
N VAL A 394 -12.42 27.07 -14.75
CA VAL A 394 -12.39 28.23 -15.64
C VAL A 394 -13.78 28.39 -16.23
N GLU A 395 -14.47 29.49 -15.89
CA GLU A 395 -15.86 29.73 -16.33
C GLU A 395 -15.99 29.87 -17.85
N ARG A 396 -14.93 30.32 -18.53
CA ARG A 396 -14.87 30.46 -19.99
C ARG A 396 -13.53 29.97 -20.52
N CYS A 397 -13.54 28.80 -21.15
CA CYS A 397 -12.42 28.29 -21.94
C CYS A 397 -12.70 28.46 -23.44
N ARG A 398 -11.71 28.98 -24.17
CA ARG A 398 -11.74 28.94 -25.64
C ARG A 398 -11.26 27.55 -26.07
N LEU A 399 -12.19 26.62 -26.21
CA LEU A 399 -11.89 25.28 -26.69
C LEU A 399 -11.88 25.29 -28.22
N PHE A 400 -10.81 24.79 -28.82
CA PHE A 400 -10.75 24.48 -30.24
C PHE A 400 -10.93 22.97 -30.41
N TYR A 401 -12.01 22.56 -31.06
CA TYR A 401 -12.24 21.17 -31.41
C TYR A 401 -11.63 20.92 -32.80
N SER A 402 -10.47 20.27 -32.83
CA SER A 402 -9.88 19.83 -34.10
C SER A 402 -10.61 18.57 -34.56
N SER A 403 -11.56 18.71 -35.48
CA SER A 403 -12.07 17.54 -36.20
C SER A 403 -10.92 16.95 -37.03
N ARG A 404 -10.56 15.68 -36.82
CA ARG A 404 -9.92 14.93 -37.91
C ARG A 404 -10.98 14.83 -39.02
N PRO A 405 -10.69 15.23 -40.26
CA PRO A 405 -11.58 14.87 -41.36
C PRO A 405 -11.61 13.35 -41.44
N ASP A 406 -12.81 12.78 -41.59
CA ASP A 406 -13.00 11.36 -41.90
C ASP A 406 -12.20 11.04 -43.17
N THR A 407 -11.09 10.31 -43.03
CA THR A 407 -10.33 9.73 -44.16
C THR A 407 -9.93 8.32 -43.82
#